data_AF-A0A0R2VVC6-F1
#
_entry.id   AF-A0A0R2VVC6-F1
#
_cell.length_a   1.000
_cell.length_b   1.000
_cell.length_c   1.000
_cell.angle_alpha   90.00
_cell.angle_beta   90.00
_cell.angle_gamma   90.00
#
_symmetry.space_group_name_H-M   'P 1'
#
loop_
_entity.id
_entity.type
_entity.pdbx_description
1 polymer ?
#
loop_
_entity_poly.entity_id
_entity_poly.type
_entity_poly.pdbx_seq_one_letter_code
_entity_poly.pdbx_strand_id
1 'polypeptide(L)'
;MFDEIRAEYPDIESEHWIIDIGTALLAEQPERFDMIVTMNLYGDVISDVAAQITGSVGIAGSSNIGKEVAMFEAIHGSAPDIAGKGIANPSGLLQGAIMMLNHIGQEDVAAKVANAWMKTIEDGIHTGDIYEIGVSREKVGTQAFAQAVIDRMGQQTEHFTPAHFRHLPPNMEKYAYVRRPAANKELLGVDVFVDWKGLKPDELGQLASSANGEGMKLSMITNRGIKVWPDGFDETFCTDHWRMRYKMEDGSVVADKKMITRLMDRVTEAGMDVIKTENLYRFDGRDAFSLGQGQ
;
A
#
# COMPACT_ATOMS: atom_id res chain seq x y z
N MET A 1 -11.31 -11.26 4.40
CA MET A 1 -9.99 -11.91 4.41
C MET A 1 -9.32 -11.85 5.79
N PHE A 2 -8.95 -10.69 6.33
CA PHE A 2 -8.34 -10.63 7.67
C PHE A 2 -9.20 -11.32 8.74
N ASP A 3 -10.50 -10.98 8.80
CA ASP A 3 -11.45 -11.63 9.73
C ASP A 3 -11.63 -13.13 9.49
N GLU A 4 -11.48 -13.58 8.24
CA GLU A 4 -11.57 -15.02 7.90
C GLU A 4 -10.34 -15.77 8.44
N ILE A 5 -9.14 -15.21 8.25
CA ILE A 5 -7.88 -15.85 8.65
C ILE A 5 -7.64 -15.76 10.15
N ARG A 6 -7.99 -14.63 10.81
CA ARG A 6 -7.78 -14.48 12.26
C ARG A 6 -8.51 -15.53 13.09
N ALA A 7 -9.62 -16.06 12.58
CA ALA A 7 -10.37 -17.14 13.22
C ALA A 7 -9.56 -18.46 13.33
N GLU A 8 -8.52 -18.64 12.50
CA GLU A 8 -7.58 -19.77 12.59
C GLU A 8 -6.51 -19.59 13.68
N TYR A 9 -6.41 -18.38 14.28
CA TYR A 9 -5.40 -17.99 15.24
C TYR A 9 -6.02 -17.39 16.53
N PRO A 10 -6.79 -18.18 17.29
CA PRO A 10 -7.51 -17.67 18.46
C PRO A 10 -6.61 -17.18 19.59
N ASP A 11 -5.35 -17.62 19.62
CA ASP A 11 -4.35 -17.24 20.63
C ASP A 11 -3.67 -15.88 20.31
N ILE A 12 -3.94 -15.29 19.14
CA ILE A 12 -3.41 -14.00 18.73
C ILE A 12 -4.51 -12.95 18.89
N GLU A 13 -4.30 -12.00 19.80
CA GLU A 13 -5.18 -10.84 19.93
C GLU A 13 -5.15 -10.02 18.64
N SER A 14 -6.34 -9.60 18.17
CA SER A 14 -6.47 -8.84 16.93
C SER A 14 -7.42 -7.68 17.09
N GLU A 15 -6.93 -6.50 16.75
CA GLU A 15 -7.68 -5.25 16.66
C GLU A 15 -7.74 -4.78 15.19
N HIS A 16 -8.71 -3.92 14.86
CA HIS A 16 -8.80 -3.31 13.53
C HIS A 16 -8.97 -1.79 13.67
N TRP A 17 -8.06 -1.05 13.05
CA TRP A 17 -8.01 0.40 13.08
C TRP A 17 -8.13 0.97 11.67
N ILE A 18 -8.82 2.10 11.53
CA ILE A 18 -8.73 2.89 10.30
C ILE A 18 -7.33 3.51 10.25
N ILE A 19 -6.80 3.67 9.04
CA ILE A 19 -5.39 4.02 8.82
C ILE A 19 -4.96 5.32 9.50
N ASP A 20 -5.85 6.31 9.55
CA ASP A 20 -5.61 7.62 10.17
C ASP A 20 -5.39 7.51 11.68
N ILE A 21 -6.33 6.90 12.39
CA ILE A 21 -6.23 6.72 13.83
C ILE A 21 -5.14 5.72 14.22
N GLY A 22 -4.93 4.67 13.41
CA GLY A 22 -3.84 3.71 13.62
C GLY A 22 -2.46 4.37 13.53
N THR A 23 -2.27 5.27 12.55
CA THR A 23 -1.02 6.03 12.41
C THR A 23 -0.82 7.01 13.57
N ALA A 24 -1.88 7.70 14.01
CA ALA A 24 -1.80 8.61 15.14
C ALA A 24 -1.39 7.88 16.44
N LEU A 25 -2.00 6.71 16.70
CA LEU A 25 -1.67 5.87 17.85
C LEU A 25 -0.23 5.34 17.77
N LEU A 26 0.24 4.93 16.59
CA LEU A 26 1.63 4.47 16.42
C LEU A 26 2.64 5.59 16.73
N ALA A 27 2.33 6.83 16.34
CA ALA A 27 3.19 7.97 16.62
C ALA A 27 3.19 8.37 18.11
N GLU A 28 2.08 8.19 18.82
CA GLU A 28 1.94 8.57 20.22
C GLU A 28 2.42 7.48 21.19
N GLN A 29 2.04 6.22 20.93
CA GLN A 29 2.22 5.06 21.82
C GLN A 29 2.71 3.85 21.00
N PRO A 30 3.91 3.92 20.38
CA PRO A 30 4.43 2.86 19.51
C PRO A 30 4.54 1.50 20.21
N GLU A 31 4.79 1.49 21.52
CA GLU A 31 4.91 0.29 22.36
C GLU A 31 3.62 -0.54 22.47
N ARG A 32 2.48 0.00 22.02
CA ARG A 32 1.22 -0.73 21.95
C ARG A 32 1.20 -1.77 20.82
N PHE A 33 2.05 -1.62 19.81
CA PHE A 33 1.98 -2.40 18.59
C PHE A 33 3.06 -3.49 18.55
N ASP A 34 2.62 -4.74 18.46
CA ASP A 34 3.53 -5.88 18.20
C ASP A 34 3.68 -6.18 16.70
N MET A 35 2.56 -6.19 15.97
CA MET A 35 2.51 -6.49 14.54
C MET A 35 1.41 -5.67 13.85
N ILE A 36 1.77 -5.03 12.74
CA ILE A 36 0.83 -4.30 11.89
C ILE A 36 0.79 -4.97 10.52
N VAL A 37 -0.42 -5.29 10.04
CA VAL A 37 -0.66 -5.78 8.68
C VAL A 37 -1.54 -4.77 7.96
N THR A 38 -1.08 -4.28 6.81
CA THR A 38 -1.80 -3.27 6.02
C THR A 38 -1.53 -3.43 4.52
N MET A 39 -2.21 -2.62 3.70
CA MET A 39 -2.04 -2.61 2.24
C MET A 39 -0.72 -1.93 1.85
N ASN A 40 -0.18 -2.29 0.67
CA ASN A 40 1.13 -1.85 0.18
C ASN A 40 1.43 -0.35 0.41
N LEU A 41 0.63 0.56 -0.15
CA LEU A 41 0.84 2.00 -0.02
C LEU A 41 0.86 2.47 1.45
N TYR A 42 0.00 1.91 2.28
CA TYR A 42 -0.06 2.28 3.69
C TYR A 42 1.06 1.64 4.51
N GLY A 43 1.52 0.46 4.10
CA GLY A 43 2.66 -0.23 4.69
C GLY A 43 3.93 0.58 4.49
N ASP A 44 4.19 1.03 3.27
CA ASP A 44 5.31 1.90 2.89
C ASP A 44 5.41 3.13 3.80
N VAL A 45 4.30 3.87 3.93
CA VAL A 45 4.25 5.08 4.77
C VAL A 45 4.42 4.76 6.25
N ILE A 46 3.71 3.76 6.78
CA ILE A 46 3.72 3.45 8.21
C ILE A 46 5.06 2.83 8.64
N SER A 47 5.71 2.02 7.81
CA SER A 47 7.01 1.45 8.14
C SER A 47 8.09 2.52 8.27
N ASP A 48 8.04 3.56 7.43
CA ASP A 48 8.95 4.69 7.52
C ASP A 48 8.71 5.52 8.79
N VAL A 49 7.43 5.76 9.14
CA VAL A 49 7.07 6.41 10.41
C VAL A 49 7.60 5.60 11.59
N ALA A 50 7.39 4.28 11.60
CA ALA A 50 7.89 3.40 12.65
C ALA A 50 9.42 3.43 12.76
N ALA A 51 10.13 3.34 11.64
CA ALA A 51 11.58 3.41 11.62
C ALA A 51 12.09 4.78 12.12
N GLN A 52 11.43 5.87 11.73
CA GLN A 52 11.84 7.21 12.16
C GLN A 52 11.60 7.44 13.66
N ILE A 53 10.56 6.84 14.25
CA ILE A 53 10.31 6.86 15.71
C ILE A 53 11.49 6.24 16.47
N THR A 54 12.13 5.21 15.90
CA THR A 54 13.32 4.57 16.51
C THR A 54 14.61 5.37 16.36
N GLY A 55 14.58 6.51 15.66
CA GLY A 55 15.68 7.47 15.55
C GLY A 55 16.12 7.76 14.12
N SER A 56 16.06 6.78 13.21
CA SER A 56 16.45 6.97 11.82
C SER A 56 15.92 5.87 10.91
N VAL A 57 15.36 6.25 9.75
CA VAL A 57 15.04 5.30 8.66
C VAL A 57 16.29 4.50 8.22
N GLY A 58 17.49 5.06 8.41
CA GLY A 58 18.78 4.45 8.05
C GLY A 58 19.14 3.16 8.82
N ILE A 59 18.45 2.86 9.93
CA ILE A 59 18.73 1.67 10.74
C ILE A 59 17.83 0.48 10.41
N ALA A 60 16.76 0.68 9.65
CA ALA A 60 15.76 -0.35 9.41
C ALA A 60 16.08 -1.19 8.15
N GLY A 61 15.97 -2.50 8.31
CA GLY A 61 16.02 -3.48 7.24
C GLY A 61 14.63 -4.02 6.91
N SER A 62 14.50 -4.70 5.78
CA SER A 62 13.26 -5.36 5.36
C SER A 62 13.52 -6.71 4.71
N SER A 63 12.44 -7.50 4.63
CA SER A 63 12.40 -8.76 3.91
C SER A 63 11.18 -8.83 3.01
N ASN A 64 11.44 -9.10 1.73
CA ASN A 64 10.43 -9.44 0.74
C ASN A 64 10.39 -10.95 0.62
N ILE A 65 9.39 -11.58 1.23
CA ILE A 65 9.27 -13.04 1.30
C ILE A 65 8.21 -13.51 0.30
N GLY A 66 8.64 -14.27 -0.70
CA GLY A 66 7.78 -14.92 -1.68
C GLY A 66 7.97 -16.43 -1.69
N LYS A 67 7.02 -17.15 -2.29
CA LYS A 67 7.04 -18.62 -2.33
C LYS A 67 8.32 -19.22 -2.92
N GLU A 68 8.87 -18.57 -3.94
CA GLU A 68 10.02 -19.07 -4.71
C GLU A 68 11.31 -18.30 -4.44
N VAL A 69 11.19 -17.03 -4.04
CA VAL A 69 12.31 -16.11 -3.88
C VAL A 69 12.10 -15.28 -2.63
N ALA A 70 13.18 -15.05 -1.90
CA ALA A 70 13.26 -14.07 -0.83
C ALA A 70 14.32 -13.01 -1.17
N MET A 71 14.04 -11.74 -0.87
CA MET A 71 14.96 -10.63 -1.05
C MET A 71 15.04 -9.82 0.24
N PHE A 72 16.26 -9.43 0.63
CA PHE A 72 16.52 -8.72 1.87
C PHE A 72 17.27 -7.43 1.55
N GLU A 73 16.78 -6.32 2.09
CA GLU A 73 17.27 -5.00 1.73
C GLU A 73 17.15 -4.02 2.91
N ALA A 74 17.68 -2.81 2.73
CA ALA A 74 17.37 -1.70 3.62
C ALA A 74 16.03 -1.07 3.19
N ILE A 75 15.28 -0.46 4.11
CA ILE A 75 14.06 0.26 3.72
C ILE A 75 14.38 1.58 3.00
N HIS A 76 15.54 2.18 3.29
CA HIS A 76 15.89 3.49 2.77
C HIS A 76 16.25 3.45 1.28
N GLY A 77 16.04 4.59 0.61
CA GLY A 77 16.44 4.77 -0.79
C GLY A 77 17.95 4.96 -1.00
N SER A 78 18.32 5.46 -2.18
CA SER A 78 19.71 5.59 -2.64
C SER A 78 20.51 6.73 -2.00
N ALA A 79 19.85 7.68 -1.33
CA ALA A 79 20.46 8.85 -0.68
C ALA A 79 21.58 9.51 -1.54
N PRO A 80 21.24 10.03 -2.75
CA PRO A 80 22.23 10.46 -3.74
C PRO A 80 23.09 11.64 -3.28
N ASP A 81 22.59 12.44 -2.34
CA ASP A 81 23.28 13.56 -1.73
C ASP A 81 24.48 13.11 -0.87
N ILE A 82 24.51 11.87 -0.36
CA ILE A 82 25.62 11.33 0.44
C ILE A 82 26.41 10.21 -0.25
N ALA A 83 26.02 9.84 -1.48
CA ALA A 83 26.71 8.83 -2.27
C ALA A 83 28.20 9.16 -2.45
N GLY A 84 29.07 8.17 -2.20
CA GLY A 84 30.53 8.31 -2.31
C GLY A 84 31.20 9.15 -1.22
N LYS A 85 30.45 9.69 -0.24
CA LYS A 85 31.02 10.53 0.84
C LYS A 85 31.50 9.75 2.06
N GLY A 86 31.23 8.44 2.13
CA GLY A 86 31.64 7.58 3.25
C GLY A 86 30.95 7.89 4.58
N ILE A 87 29.78 8.54 4.55
CA ILE A 87 29.01 8.96 5.74
C ILE A 87 27.64 8.26 5.86
N ALA A 88 27.33 7.33 4.96
CA ALA A 88 26.09 6.56 5.02
C ALA A 88 26.08 5.62 6.24
N ASN A 89 24.92 5.42 6.85
CA ASN A 89 24.70 4.42 7.87
C ASN A 89 24.48 3.06 7.23
N PRO A 90 25.35 2.05 7.46
CA PRO A 90 25.19 0.74 6.84
C PRO A 90 24.19 -0.16 7.60
N SER A 91 23.57 0.33 8.68
CA SER A 91 22.73 -0.46 9.58
C SER A 91 21.53 -1.09 8.89
N GLY A 92 20.79 -0.36 8.05
CA GLY A 92 19.61 -0.92 7.37
C GLY A 92 19.94 -2.13 6.49
N LEU A 93 21.02 -2.05 5.71
CA LEU A 93 21.48 -3.18 4.89
C LEU A 93 21.99 -4.34 5.75
N LEU A 94 22.66 -4.04 6.87
CA LEU A 94 23.10 -5.05 7.83
C LEU A 94 21.91 -5.77 8.48
N GLN A 95 20.83 -5.06 8.82
CA GLN A 95 19.60 -5.64 9.33
C GLN A 95 18.94 -6.57 8.29
N GLY A 96 18.88 -6.15 7.03
CA GLY A 96 18.45 -7.04 5.94
C GLY A 96 19.31 -8.31 5.87
N ALA A 97 20.64 -8.20 5.99
CA ALA A 97 21.53 -9.36 6.00
C ALA A 97 21.33 -10.27 7.24
N ILE A 98 21.03 -9.71 8.41
CA ILE A 98 20.68 -10.49 9.62
C ILE A 98 19.38 -11.27 9.37
N MET A 99 18.35 -10.63 8.80
CA MET A 99 17.09 -11.28 8.42
C MET A 99 17.33 -12.40 7.40
N MET A 100 18.22 -12.19 6.43
CA MET A 100 18.63 -13.21 5.46
C MET A 100 19.29 -14.41 6.14
N LEU A 101 20.26 -14.17 7.03
CA LEU A 101 20.95 -15.24 7.77
C LEU A 101 19.97 -16.07 8.57
N ASN A 102 19.03 -15.41 9.27
CA ASN A 102 17.96 -16.10 9.98
C ASN A 102 17.08 -16.94 9.02
N HIS A 103 16.72 -16.39 7.85
CA HIS A 103 15.91 -17.09 6.85
C HIS A 103 16.57 -18.35 6.29
N ILE A 104 17.90 -18.36 6.13
CA ILE A 104 18.65 -19.51 5.58
C ILE A 104 19.15 -20.51 6.65
N GLY A 105 18.65 -20.42 7.88
CA GLY A 105 19.03 -21.34 8.97
C GLY A 105 20.42 -21.09 9.54
N GLN A 106 20.86 -19.83 9.57
CA GLN A 106 22.12 -19.39 10.18
C GLN A 106 21.86 -18.50 11.40
N GLU A 107 20.97 -18.94 12.29
CA GLU A 107 20.46 -18.18 13.44
C GLU A 107 21.57 -17.77 14.41
N ASP A 108 22.54 -18.66 14.67
CA ASP A 108 23.67 -18.37 15.55
C ASP A 108 24.55 -17.25 14.98
N VAL A 109 24.74 -17.25 13.65
CA VAL A 109 25.50 -16.20 12.95
C VAL A 109 24.71 -14.90 12.95
N ALA A 110 23.40 -14.96 12.66
CA ALA A 110 22.51 -13.81 12.71
C ALA A 110 22.52 -13.16 14.09
N ALA A 111 22.39 -13.96 15.16
CA ALA A 111 22.44 -13.50 16.54
C ALA A 111 23.79 -12.86 16.88
N LYS A 112 24.90 -13.46 16.45
CA LYS A 112 26.23 -12.90 16.69
C LYS A 112 26.42 -11.53 16.05
N VAL A 113 25.96 -11.36 14.80
CA VAL A 113 26.05 -10.08 14.07
C VAL A 113 25.10 -9.05 14.67
N ALA A 114 23.86 -9.43 14.98
CA ALA A 114 22.87 -8.53 15.60
C ALA A 114 23.34 -8.01 16.96
N ASN A 115 23.88 -8.88 17.82
CA ASN A 115 24.40 -8.48 19.13
C ASN A 115 25.63 -7.57 19.02
N ALA A 116 26.53 -7.82 18.05
CA ALA A 116 27.67 -6.94 17.81
C ALA A 116 27.24 -5.53 17.32
N TRP A 117 26.23 -5.47 16.45
CA TRP A 117 25.63 -4.21 16.01
C TRP A 117 24.97 -3.46 17.17
N MET A 118 24.15 -4.14 17.99
CA MET A 118 23.52 -3.53 19.16
C MET A 118 24.56 -3.03 20.17
N LYS A 119 25.63 -3.81 20.43
CA LYS A 119 26.73 -3.39 21.31
C LYS A 119 27.48 -2.17 20.76
N THR A 120 27.57 -2.03 19.43
CA THR A 120 28.18 -0.85 18.79
C THR A 120 27.39 0.42 19.08
N ILE A 121 26.07 0.34 18.97
CA ILE A 121 25.15 1.43 19.30
C ILE A 121 25.17 1.71 20.81
N GLU A 122 25.12 0.67 21.65
CA GLU A 122 25.14 0.81 23.11
C GLU A 122 26.42 1.50 23.61
N ASP A 123 27.57 1.24 22.98
CA ASP A 123 28.85 1.89 23.29
C ASP A 123 28.94 3.35 22.78
N GLY A 124 27.89 3.83 22.11
CA GLY A 124 27.77 5.20 21.62
C GLY A 124 28.57 5.49 20.35
N ILE A 125 28.89 4.47 19.55
CA ILE A 125 29.58 4.64 18.26
C ILE A 125 28.53 4.80 17.16
N HIS A 126 28.28 6.03 16.73
CA HIS A 126 27.13 6.37 15.91
C HIS A 126 27.50 7.02 14.58
N THR A 127 26.76 6.70 13.52
CA THR A 127 26.80 7.42 12.24
C THR A 127 26.05 8.74 12.34
N GLY A 128 26.22 9.60 11.33
CA GLY A 128 25.74 10.99 11.42
C GLY A 128 24.24 11.18 11.57
N ASP A 129 23.43 10.21 11.12
CA ASP A 129 21.96 10.19 11.19
C ASP A 129 21.40 9.84 12.57
N ILE A 130 22.15 9.09 13.38
CA ILE A 130 21.78 8.71 14.76
C ILE A 130 22.72 9.32 15.81
N TYR A 131 23.60 10.25 15.42
CA TYR A 131 24.50 10.93 16.33
C TYR A 131 23.75 12.03 17.09
N GLU A 132 23.81 11.96 18.42
CA GLU A 132 23.19 12.90 19.34
C GLU A 132 24.17 13.32 20.45
N ILE A 133 24.27 14.63 20.70
CA ILE A 133 25.14 15.19 21.73
C ILE A 133 24.63 14.80 23.11
N GLY A 134 25.51 14.28 23.96
CA GLY A 134 25.16 13.84 25.32
C GLY A 134 24.71 12.38 25.41
N VAL A 135 24.34 11.76 24.29
CA VAL A 135 24.04 10.32 24.19
C VAL A 135 25.19 9.58 23.50
N SER A 136 25.68 10.13 22.39
CA SER A 136 26.70 9.48 21.56
C SER A 136 28.10 9.77 22.09
N ARG A 137 28.96 8.74 22.05
CA ARG A 137 30.37 8.85 22.43
C ARG A 137 31.24 9.28 21.26
N GLU A 138 30.98 8.75 20.07
CA GLU A 138 31.80 8.97 18.88
C GLU A 138 30.92 9.07 17.62
N LYS A 139 31.24 10.05 16.77
CA LYS A 139 30.64 10.16 15.43
C LYS A 139 31.56 9.53 14.39
N VAL A 140 31.09 8.53 13.68
CA VAL A 140 31.88 7.78 12.69
C VAL A 140 31.25 7.79 11.29
N GLY A 141 32.06 7.55 10.26
CA GLY A 141 31.60 7.28 8.90
C GLY A 141 31.33 5.78 8.65
N THR A 142 30.88 5.45 7.44
CA THR A 142 30.42 4.10 7.05
C THR A 142 31.44 3.00 7.38
N GLN A 143 32.71 3.19 6.97
CA GLN A 143 33.74 2.17 7.14
C GLN A 143 34.15 1.98 8.61
N ALA A 144 34.23 3.09 9.36
CA ALA A 144 34.59 3.06 10.77
C ALA A 144 33.46 2.44 11.62
N PHE A 145 32.20 2.70 11.28
CA PHE A 145 31.07 2.02 11.90
C PHE A 145 31.10 0.51 11.64
N ALA A 146 31.32 0.08 10.39
CA ALA A 146 31.44 -1.33 10.06
C ALA A 146 32.59 -2.02 10.82
N GLN A 147 33.75 -1.36 10.95
CA GLN A 147 34.86 -1.88 11.74
C GLN A 147 34.49 -1.99 13.23
N ALA A 148 33.79 -1.00 13.78
CA ALA A 148 33.35 -1.02 15.16
C ALA A 148 32.39 -2.19 15.46
N VAL A 149 31.52 -2.56 14.51
CA VAL A 149 30.69 -3.77 14.58
C VAL A 149 31.55 -5.04 14.57
N ILE A 150 32.53 -5.12 13.67
CA ILE A 150 33.43 -6.28 13.57
C ILE A 150 34.21 -6.49 14.88
N ASP A 151 34.73 -5.42 15.48
CA ASP A 151 35.51 -5.47 16.72
C ASP A 151 34.68 -5.95 17.93
N ARG A 152 33.35 -5.88 17.83
CA ARG A 152 32.38 -6.30 18.85
C ARG A 152 31.79 -7.69 18.62
N MET A 153 32.26 -8.41 17.60
CA MET A 153 31.77 -9.75 17.32
C MET A 153 31.98 -10.71 18.50
N GLY A 154 30.86 -11.25 19.02
CA GLY A 154 30.85 -12.15 20.18
C GLY A 154 30.76 -11.47 21.54
N GLN A 155 30.73 -10.13 21.57
CA GLN A 155 30.39 -9.38 22.77
C GLN A 155 28.86 -9.39 23.00
N GLN A 156 28.45 -9.08 24.23
CA GLN A 156 27.04 -8.98 24.64
C GLN A 156 26.72 -7.54 25.03
N THR A 157 25.46 -7.17 24.86
CA THR A 157 24.89 -5.91 25.32
C THR A 157 24.72 -5.92 26.84
N GLU A 158 24.87 -4.75 27.47
CA GLU A 158 24.68 -4.52 28.90
C GLU A 158 23.28 -4.01 29.21
N HIS A 159 22.70 -3.23 28.28
CA HIS A 159 21.41 -2.56 28.44
C HIS A 159 20.37 -3.08 27.46
N PHE A 160 20.74 -3.31 26.20
CA PHE A 160 19.80 -3.88 25.24
C PHE A 160 19.57 -5.37 25.50
N THR A 161 18.34 -5.84 25.26
CA THR A 161 18.04 -7.27 25.31
C THR A 161 18.77 -7.99 24.18
N PRO A 162 19.59 -9.02 24.48
CA PRO A 162 20.31 -9.75 23.45
C PRO A 162 19.37 -10.39 22.41
N ALA A 163 19.80 -10.35 21.16
CA ALA A 163 19.07 -10.93 20.04
C ALA A 163 19.17 -12.46 20.10
N HIS A 164 18.01 -13.11 20.06
CA HIS A 164 17.88 -14.55 19.95
C HIS A 164 16.93 -14.88 18.80
N PHE A 165 17.42 -15.67 17.85
CA PHE A 165 16.62 -16.12 16.72
C PHE A 165 16.23 -17.58 16.91
N ARG A 166 14.98 -17.92 16.59
CA ARG A 166 14.48 -19.29 16.59
C ARG A 166 14.30 -19.74 15.15
N HIS A 167 14.75 -20.97 14.87
CA HIS A 167 14.42 -21.63 13.62
C HIS A 167 12.91 -21.87 13.54
N LEU A 168 12.25 -21.20 12.61
CA LEU A 168 10.85 -21.46 12.26
C LEU A 168 10.84 -21.94 10.81
N PRO A 169 10.50 -23.21 10.53
CA PRO A 169 10.40 -23.68 9.17
C PRO A 169 9.33 -22.86 8.43
N PRO A 170 9.59 -22.40 7.20
CA PRO A 170 8.62 -21.61 6.45
C PRO A 170 7.36 -22.44 6.20
N ASN A 171 6.21 -22.01 6.73
CA ASN A 171 4.92 -22.68 6.55
C ASN A 171 4.09 -22.03 5.43
N MET A 172 4.71 -21.75 4.28
CA MET A 172 4.03 -21.10 3.16
C MET A 172 3.10 -22.03 2.37
N GLU A 173 3.25 -23.35 2.51
CA GLU A 173 2.37 -24.32 1.84
C GLU A 173 0.94 -24.29 2.36
N LYS A 174 0.75 -23.98 3.65
CA LYS A 174 -0.57 -23.90 4.29
C LYS A 174 -1.47 -22.82 3.67
N TYR A 175 -0.89 -21.78 3.06
CA TYR A 175 -1.62 -20.61 2.56
C TYR A 175 -1.61 -20.50 1.03
N ALA A 176 -1.45 -21.63 0.33
CA ALA A 176 -1.56 -21.65 -1.12
C ALA A 176 -2.89 -21.05 -1.58
N TYR A 177 -2.83 -20.03 -2.44
CA TYR A 177 -4.03 -19.40 -3.00
C TYR A 177 -4.87 -20.46 -3.72
N VAL A 178 -6.09 -20.67 -3.24
CA VAL A 178 -7.10 -21.47 -3.92
C VAL A 178 -8.01 -20.54 -4.69
N ARG A 179 -8.03 -20.70 -6.01
CA ARG A 179 -8.94 -19.94 -6.87
C ARG A 179 -10.38 -20.26 -6.48
N ARG A 180 -11.11 -19.25 -6.01
CA ARG A 180 -12.54 -19.38 -5.70
C ARG A 180 -13.32 -19.70 -7.00
N PRO A 181 -14.42 -20.48 -6.93
CA PRO A 181 -15.30 -20.69 -8.06
C PRO A 181 -15.74 -19.37 -8.68
N ALA A 182 -15.99 -19.37 -9.99
CA ALA A 182 -16.49 -18.17 -10.66
C ALA A 182 -17.89 -17.83 -10.14
N ALA A 183 -18.06 -16.60 -9.66
CA ALA A 183 -19.36 -16.05 -9.31
C ALA A 183 -20.27 -15.93 -10.55
N ASN A 184 -21.58 -15.99 -10.35
CA ASN A 184 -22.53 -15.63 -11.41
C ASN A 184 -22.36 -14.14 -11.73
N LYS A 185 -21.96 -13.84 -12.98
CA LYS A 185 -21.55 -12.51 -13.42
C LYS A 185 -22.59 -11.92 -14.37
N GLU A 186 -23.25 -10.86 -13.94
CA GLU A 186 -24.30 -10.17 -14.69
C GLU A 186 -23.84 -8.75 -15.04
N LEU A 187 -23.94 -8.37 -16.32
CA LEU A 187 -23.58 -7.04 -16.80
C LEU A 187 -24.80 -6.13 -16.73
N LEU A 188 -24.75 -5.04 -15.98
CA LEU A 188 -25.87 -4.12 -15.77
C LEU A 188 -25.77 -2.81 -16.56
N GLY A 189 -24.57 -2.47 -17.04
CA GLY A 189 -24.31 -1.22 -17.71
C GLY A 189 -22.81 -0.90 -17.81
N VAL A 190 -22.49 0.37 -18.02
CA VAL A 190 -21.12 0.83 -18.22
C VAL A 190 -20.96 2.27 -17.72
N ASP A 191 -19.84 2.54 -17.06
CA ASP A 191 -19.32 3.90 -16.88
C ASP A 191 -18.46 4.24 -18.10
N VAL A 192 -18.82 5.30 -18.81
CA VAL A 192 -18.07 5.86 -19.94
C VAL A 192 -17.37 7.12 -19.44
N PHE A 193 -16.04 7.13 -19.52
CA PHE A 193 -15.23 8.29 -19.17
C PHE A 193 -14.91 9.07 -20.44
N VAL A 194 -15.08 10.39 -20.36
CA VAL A 194 -14.85 11.29 -21.50
C VAL A 194 -13.96 12.48 -21.14
N ASP A 195 -13.12 12.88 -22.10
CA ASP A 195 -12.56 14.24 -22.15
C ASP A 195 -13.57 15.14 -22.87
N TRP A 196 -14.10 16.14 -22.16
CA TRP A 196 -15.01 17.13 -22.72
C TRP A 196 -14.72 18.50 -22.12
N LYS A 197 -14.42 19.48 -23.01
CA LYS A 197 -13.95 20.82 -22.62
C LYS A 197 -15.03 21.77 -22.11
N GLY A 198 -16.31 21.39 -22.18
CA GLY A 198 -17.37 22.20 -21.61
C GLY A 198 -17.33 22.19 -20.08
N LEU A 199 -17.97 23.19 -19.46
CA LEU A 199 -17.86 23.41 -18.01
C LEU A 199 -19.17 23.15 -17.26
N LYS A 200 -20.30 23.05 -17.96
CA LYS A 200 -21.61 22.92 -17.32
C LYS A 200 -22.07 21.46 -17.31
N PRO A 201 -22.25 20.84 -16.12
CA PRO A 201 -22.73 19.47 -16.02
C PRO A 201 -24.08 19.22 -16.70
N ASP A 202 -24.99 20.20 -16.68
CA ASP A 202 -26.31 20.06 -17.33
C ASP A 202 -26.21 20.03 -18.85
N GLU A 203 -25.31 20.81 -19.44
CA GLU A 203 -25.05 20.77 -20.88
C GLU A 203 -24.48 19.40 -21.26
N LEU A 204 -23.53 18.87 -20.48
CA LEU A 204 -23.03 17.51 -20.68
C LEU A 204 -24.13 16.47 -20.48
N GLY A 205 -25.00 16.63 -19.48
CA GLY A 205 -26.14 15.75 -19.23
C GLY A 205 -27.09 15.66 -20.42
N GLN A 206 -27.34 16.78 -21.10
CA GLN A 206 -28.14 16.81 -22.32
C GLN A 206 -27.44 16.08 -23.48
N LEU A 207 -26.16 16.37 -23.74
CA LEU A 207 -25.36 15.70 -24.78
C LEU A 207 -25.27 14.20 -24.53
N ALA A 208 -24.90 13.80 -23.31
CA ALA A 208 -24.78 12.42 -22.88
C ALA A 208 -26.12 11.66 -22.95
N SER A 209 -27.23 12.33 -22.63
CA SER A 209 -28.57 11.75 -22.77
C SER A 209 -28.97 11.55 -24.23
N SER A 210 -28.45 12.35 -25.16
CA SER A 210 -28.70 12.15 -26.59
C SER A 210 -28.07 10.85 -27.12
N ALA A 211 -27.03 10.34 -26.45
CA ALA A 211 -26.38 9.07 -26.76
C ALA A 211 -27.10 7.83 -26.16
N ASN A 212 -28.19 8.03 -25.41
CA ASN A 212 -29.03 6.91 -24.92
C ASN A 212 -29.50 6.03 -26.08
N GLY A 213 -29.62 4.72 -25.85
CA GLY A 213 -30.07 3.81 -26.90
C GLY A 213 -30.07 2.35 -26.47
N GLU A 214 -30.86 1.53 -27.15
CA GLU A 214 -30.95 0.08 -26.92
C GLU A 214 -31.31 -0.28 -25.46
N GLY A 215 -32.13 0.57 -24.82
CA GLY A 215 -32.54 0.39 -23.42
C GLY A 215 -31.51 0.89 -22.39
N MET A 216 -30.30 1.28 -22.81
CA MET A 216 -29.33 1.94 -21.93
C MET A 216 -29.60 3.45 -21.84
N LYS A 217 -29.70 3.93 -20.60
CA LYS A 217 -29.89 5.34 -20.27
C LYS A 217 -28.83 5.86 -19.31
N LEU A 218 -28.44 7.11 -19.54
CA LEU A 218 -27.64 7.89 -18.61
C LEU A 218 -28.39 8.01 -17.28
N SER A 219 -27.75 7.54 -16.22
CA SER A 219 -28.27 7.58 -14.86
C SER A 219 -27.65 8.69 -14.02
N MET A 220 -26.41 9.08 -14.31
CA MET A 220 -25.70 10.13 -13.58
C MET A 220 -24.40 10.52 -14.30
N ILE A 221 -23.85 11.68 -13.94
CA ILE A 221 -22.49 12.11 -14.27
C ILE A 221 -21.77 12.44 -12.97
N THR A 222 -20.51 12.02 -12.85
CA THR A 222 -19.59 12.52 -11.81
C THR A 222 -18.38 13.21 -12.40
N ASN A 223 -17.87 14.20 -11.69
CA ASN A 223 -16.56 14.79 -11.91
C ASN A 223 -15.72 14.55 -10.64
N ARG A 224 -14.52 13.97 -10.79
CA ARG A 224 -13.64 13.60 -9.66
C ARG A 224 -14.32 12.80 -8.53
N GLY A 225 -15.34 11.98 -8.87
CA GLY A 225 -16.08 11.13 -7.94
C GLY A 225 -17.32 11.76 -7.29
N ILE A 226 -17.54 13.06 -7.49
CA ILE A 226 -18.71 13.79 -6.96
C ILE A 226 -19.80 13.81 -8.02
N LYS A 227 -21.05 13.51 -7.64
CA LYS A 227 -22.21 13.63 -8.54
C LYS A 227 -22.43 15.09 -8.91
N VAL A 228 -22.43 15.36 -10.21
CA VAL A 228 -22.66 16.70 -10.78
C VAL A 228 -23.90 16.77 -11.65
N TRP A 229 -24.45 15.61 -12.05
CA TRP A 229 -25.72 15.51 -12.76
C TRP A 229 -26.42 14.17 -12.45
N PRO A 230 -27.76 14.15 -12.32
CA PRO A 230 -28.63 15.31 -12.15
C PRO A 230 -28.42 15.96 -10.78
N ASP A 231 -28.89 17.20 -10.63
CA ASP A 231 -28.94 17.94 -9.35
C ASP A 231 -27.58 17.99 -8.63
N GLY A 232 -26.53 18.41 -9.34
CA GLY A 232 -25.20 18.66 -8.76
C GLY A 232 -25.16 19.91 -7.89
N PHE A 233 -24.09 20.06 -7.10
CA PHE A 233 -23.81 21.29 -6.36
C PHE A 233 -23.03 22.28 -7.24
N ASP A 234 -23.50 23.52 -7.32
CA ASP A 234 -22.90 24.59 -8.16
C ASP A 234 -21.45 24.90 -7.77
N GLU A 235 -21.08 24.67 -6.50
CA GLU A 235 -19.72 24.88 -5.99
C GLU A 235 -18.74 23.78 -6.39
N THR A 236 -19.21 22.71 -7.05
CA THR A 236 -18.36 21.59 -7.44
C THR A 236 -17.39 22.01 -8.52
N PHE A 237 -16.11 22.12 -8.15
CA PHE A 237 -15.03 22.35 -9.11
C PHE A 237 -14.89 21.15 -10.05
N CYS A 238 -15.19 21.36 -11.33
CA CYS A 238 -15.12 20.34 -12.37
C CYS A 238 -13.85 20.47 -13.22
N THR A 239 -13.29 19.33 -13.63
CA THR A 239 -12.25 19.25 -14.69
C THR A 239 -12.86 18.78 -16.00
N ASP A 240 -12.07 18.72 -17.06
CA ASP A 240 -12.47 18.19 -18.37
C ASP A 240 -12.62 16.67 -18.43
N HIS A 241 -12.42 15.97 -17.30
CA HIS A 241 -12.54 14.51 -17.20
C HIS A 241 -13.82 14.09 -16.47
N TRP A 242 -14.75 13.51 -17.20
CA TRP A 242 -16.10 13.19 -16.73
C TRP A 242 -16.35 11.69 -16.72
N ARG A 243 -17.12 11.20 -15.75
CA ARG A 243 -17.63 9.82 -15.74
C ARG A 243 -19.14 9.84 -15.92
N MET A 244 -19.62 9.25 -17.00
CA MET A 244 -21.02 9.12 -17.35
C MET A 244 -21.48 7.68 -17.13
N ARG A 245 -22.47 7.47 -16.26
CA ARG A 245 -22.95 6.13 -15.94
C ARG A 245 -24.20 5.77 -16.74
N TYR A 246 -24.10 4.76 -17.58
CA TYR A 246 -25.23 4.21 -18.32
C TYR A 246 -25.67 2.87 -17.74
N LYS A 247 -26.97 2.68 -17.55
CA LYS A 247 -27.59 1.44 -17.06
C LYS A 247 -28.79 1.06 -17.93
N MET A 248 -29.16 -0.22 -17.93
CA MET A 248 -30.44 -0.64 -18.49
C MET A 248 -31.59 -0.01 -17.69
N GLU A 249 -32.48 0.70 -18.38
CA GLU A 249 -33.58 1.46 -17.75
C GLU A 249 -34.54 0.57 -16.95
N ASP A 250 -34.82 -0.63 -17.45
CA ASP A 250 -35.70 -1.61 -16.82
C ASP A 250 -34.99 -2.44 -15.72
N GLY A 251 -33.71 -2.15 -15.45
CA GLY A 251 -32.88 -2.90 -14.50
C GLY A 251 -32.48 -4.29 -14.98
N SER A 252 -32.74 -4.62 -16.25
CA SER A 252 -32.31 -5.87 -16.87
C SER A 252 -30.79 -5.93 -17.06
N VAL A 253 -30.30 -7.10 -17.47
CA VAL A 253 -28.90 -7.28 -17.85
C VAL A 253 -28.68 -6.83 -19.29
N VAL A 254 -27.50 -6.32 -19.59
CA VAL A 254 -27.05 -6.02 -20.95
C VAL A 254 -26.94 -7.34 -21.72
N ALA A 255 -27.84 -7.55 -22.67
CA ALA A 255 -27.95 -8.80 -23.43
C ALA A 255 -26.78 -9.04 -24.40
N ASP A 256 -26.21 -7.98 -24.98
CA ASP A 256 -25.08 -8.05 -25.91
C ASP A 256 -24.05 -6.97 -25.57
N LYS A 257 -22.78 -7.37 -25.37
CA LYS A 257 -21.68 -6.44 -25.09
C LYS A 257 -21.46 -5.42 -26.21
N LYS A 258 -21.86 -5.71 -27.45
CA LYS A 258 -21.79 -4.74 -28.55
C LYS A 258 -22.69 -3.52 -28.34
N MET A 259 -23.68 -3.60 -27.44
CA MET A 259 -24.46 -2.42 -27.05
C MET A 259 -23.57 -1.35 -26.41
N ILE A 260 -22.49 -1.74 -25.71
CA ILE A 260 -21.52 -0.81 -25.11
C ILE A 260 -20.69 -0.13 -26.20
N THR A 261 -20.24 -0.88 -27.22
CA THR A 261 -19.45 -0.27 -28.31
C THR A 261 -20.30 0.71 -29.12
N ARG A 262 -21.55 0.35 -29.43
CA ARG A 262 -22.49 1.27 -30.09
C ARG A 262 -22.84 2.49 -29.23
N LEU A 263 -22.89 2.34 -27.90
CA LEU A 263 -23.03 3.49 -27.00
C LEU A 263 -21.81 4.41 -27.10
N MET A 264 -20.59 3.87 -27.09
CA MET A 264 -19.37 4.68 -27.25
C MET A 264 -19.33 5.39 -28.61
N ASP A 265 -19.79 4.73 -29.68
CA ASP A 265 -19.91 5.36 -31.01
C ASP A 265 -20.85 6.58 -30.93
N ARG A 266 -22.04 6.43 -30.34
CA ARG A 266 -23.00 7.54 -30.16
C ARG A 266 -22.45 8.67 -29.28
N VAL A 267 -21.71 8.34 -28.21
CA VAL A 267 -21.04 9.33 -27.35
C VAL A 267 -20.00 10.11 -28.15
N THR A 268 -19.22 9.43 -28.99
CA THR A 268 -18.21 10.05 -29.85
C THR A 268 -18.85 10.93 -30.93
N GLU A 269 -19.92 10.46 -31.56
CA GLU A 269 -20.72 11.22 -32.53
C GLU A 269 -21.34 12.49 -31.91
N ALA A 270 -21.68 12.45 -30.62
CA ALA A 270 -22.13 13.61 -29.85
C ALA A 270 -21.01 14.59 -29.46
N GLY A 271 -19.76 14.36 -29.92
CA GLY A 271 -18.64 15.28 -29.74
C GLY A 271 -17.91 15.17 -28.40
N MET A 272 -18.04 14.04 -27.71
CA MET A 272 -17.32 13.73 -26.47
C MET A 272 -16.21 12.71 -26.75
N ASP A 273 -14.98 12.97 -26.32
CA ASP A 273 -13.86 12.06 -26.56
C ASP A 273 -13.85 10.93 -25.53
N VAL A 274 -14.12 9.68 -25.94
CA VAL A 274 -14.16 8.53 -25.05
C VAL A 274 -12.73 8.06 -24.72
N ILE A 275 -12.35 8.18 -23.45
CA ILE A 275 -10.98 7.89 -22.99
C ILE A 275 -10.87 6.57 -22.22
N LYS A 276 -11.95 6.11 -21.59
CA LYS A 276 -11.97 4.89 -20.76
C LYS A 276 -13.39 4.37 -20.57
N THR A 277 -13.55 3.06 -20.36
CA THR A 277 -14.80 2.47 -19.87
C THR A 277 -14.58 1.56 -18.67
N GLU A 278 -15.60 1.43 -17.82
CA GLU A 278 -15.67 0.45 -16.74
C GLU A 278 -17.04 -0.22 -16.74
N ASN A 279 -17.09 -1.54 -16.86
CA ASN A 279 -18.36 -2.26 -16.90
C ASN A 279 -18.95 -2.42 -15.50
N LEU A 280 -20.27 -2.20 -15.40
CA LEU A 280 -21.00 -2.33 -14.15
C LEU A 280 -21.48 -3.77 -14.01
N TYR A 281 -20.81 -4.54 -13.15
CA TYR A 281 -21.17 -5.94 -12.91
C TYR A 281 -21.88 -6.14 -11.57
N ARG A 282 -22.72 -7.16 -11.54
CA ARG A 282 -23.25 -7.80 -10.34
C ARG A 282 -22.66 -9.20 -10.25
N PHE A 283 -22.20 -9.57 -9.07
CA PHE A 283 -21.69 -10.90 -8.75
C PHE A 283 -22.56 -11.51 -7.66
N ASP A 284 -23.16 -12.67 -7.93
CA ASP A 284 -24.01 -13.41 -6.99
C ASP A 284 -25.08 -12.52 -6.32
N GLY A 285 -25.77 -11.70 -7.12
CA GLY A 285 -26.83 -10.81 -6.64
C GLY A 285 -26.34 -9.48 -6.04
N ARG A 286 -25.02 -9.25 -5.92
CA ARG A 286 -24.45 -8.02 -5.34
C ARG A 286 -23.77 -7.15 -6.38
N ASP A 287 -24.18 -5.89 -6.47
CA ASP A 287 -23.55 -4.90 -7.35
C ASP A 287 -22.09 -4.66 -6.92
N ALA A 288 -21.15 -4.74 -7.87
CA ALA A 288 -19.71 -4.65 -7.62
C ALA A 288 -19.10 -3.35 -8.15
N PHE A 289 -19.84 -2.26 -7.96
CA PHE A 289 -19.42 -0.90 -8.27
C PHE A 289 -20.00 0.02 -7.19
N SER A 290 -19.28 1.10 -6.88
CA SER A 290 -19.77 2.10 -5.93
C SER A 290 -20.79 3.04 -6.59
N LEU A 291 -21.66 3.61 -5.76
CA LEU A 291 -22.46 4.77 -6.13
C LEU A 291 -21.57 6.02 -6.19
N GLY A 292 -22.00 7.07 -6.88
CA GLY A 292 -21.32 8.37 -6.75
C GLY A 292 -21.55 8.96 -5.36
N GLN A 293 -20.63 9.81 -4.87
CA GLN A 293 -20.94 10.60 -3.67
C GLN A 293 -22.16 11.51 -3.97
N GLY A 294 -23.19 11.43 -3.12
CA GLY A 294 -24.47 12.13 -3.30
C GLY A 294 -25.55 11.34 -4.07
N GLN A 295 -25.35 10.04 -4.31
CA GLN A 295 -26.40 9.08 -4.67
C GLN A 295 -26.90 8.31 -3.46
#